data_AF-A0A2E2AFL9-F1
#
_entry.id   AF-A0A2E2AFL9-F1
#
_cell.length_a   1.000
_cell.length_b   1.000
_cell.length_c   1.000
_cell.angle_alpha   90.00
_cell.angle_beta   90.00
_cell.angle_gamma   90.00
#
_symmetry.space_group_name_H-M   'P 1'
#
loop_
_entity.id
_entity.type
_entity.pdbx_description
1 polymer ?
#
loop_
_entity_poly.entity_id
_entity_poly.type
_entity_poly.pdbx_seq_one_letter_code
_entity_poly.pdbx_strand_id
1 'polypeptide(L)'
;MRMNKFVGSEDPSIDNCNSFSLISINLLAQRTLVQFSSHLVIVGVLIVNLLCVDASWGQDSNSKRPFYEYPGDYRQQVNQLKNKFKLQFGYELIDLELGWKLEEIKELTLAFSKLPETFLNISGLKGFYHLSKLRAAPEGMPVDNIPAATFPSFQTVYRNSNLSYQVEVDNQELRIEFFNSLFYEDREKFQNIVQHEMAHVFDIFHGYLSFSKEWLKISNFSFIHLPALDGRPGDDYLFAALNDPDVANYAPVSTRQLSTYSRQNPQEDFANSVSAYINYPYFRYSHPKRYQYLKNKVFGGREYYLGTTMNYLDKVVVDFDAALNSRNWNKVIKISQEVGRGYFPEIESQLIEKLKTNLKNSPDSTRDAQLGSATCYFLSPKALDLRRNLIRKKRVPLQTLLKIPRCGLMSLRSFEKEFASWSMRSIYFFKNRGRAQLQFLDPVLPISGARGFETRYLWRIFYEGSNVHIAEGTYLVEGVRSGSIKIDLEKSVVGNLNLPAGKSLVLELGAQRMHPRQFKRFNSNPAKIRFVIQPGFSYEARKNSEIKVIYPDGVEFKKLN
;
A
#
# COMPACT_ATOMS: atom_id res chain seq x y z
N MET A 1 4.58 37.04 18.22
CA MET A 1 5.51 37.91 17.46
C MET A 1 5.25 37.64 15.97
N ARG A 2 4.81 38.65 15.21
CA ARG A 2 4.41 38.56 13.79
C ARG A 2 5.59 38.93 12.87
N MET A 3 5.48 38.52 11.60
CA MET A 3 6.28 38.85 10.38
C MET A 3 7.52 37.96 10.17
N ASN A 4 7.84 37.40 8.99
CA ASN A 4 7.42 37.71 7.61
C ASN A 4 7.52 36.51 6.63
N LYS A 5 6.68 36.58 5.57
CA LYS A 5 6.76 35.87 4.29
C LYS A 5 7.88 36.45 3.40
N PHE A 6 8.51 35.61 2.57
CA PHE A 6 9.15 35.89 1.27
C PHE A 6 9.05 34.57 0.45
N VAL A 7 8.39 34.45 -0.72
CA VAL A 7 8.68 34.97 -2.09
C VAL A 7 10.07 34.50 -2.54
N GLY A 8 10.31 33.76 -3.63
CA GLY A 8 9.64 33.62 -4.93
C GLY A 8 10.76 33.80 -5.98
N SER A 9 10.96 32.85 -6.90
CA SER A 9 11.78 33.09 -8.10
C SER A 9 10.99 32.67 -9.33
N GLU A 10 10.89 33.62 -10.23
CA GLU A 10 10.03 33.69 -11.39
C GLU A 10 10.49 32.76 -12.53
N ASP A 11 9.50 32.25 -13.27
CA ASP A 11 9.65 31.90 -14.69
C ASP A 11 10.12 33.11 -15.51
N PRO A 12 10.61 32.87 -16.73
CA PRO A 12 9.97 33.57 -17.84
C PRO A 12 9.46 32.62 -18.91
N SER A 13 8.29 33.02 -19.39
CA SER A 13 7.43 32.43 -20.41
C SER A 13 7.89 32.74 -21.85
N ILE A 14 7.70 31.76 -22.76
CA ILE A 14 6.92 31.84 -24.03
C ILE A 14 7.42 32.86 -25.10
N ASP A 15 7.70 32.57 -26.39
CA ASP A 15 6.87 31.90 -27.40
C ASP A 15 7.62 31.64 -28.75
N ASN A 16 6.97 30.81 -29.58
CA ASN A 16 6.88 30.80 -31.05
C ASN A 16 7.82 30.02 -32.00
N CYS A 17 7.22 28.94 -32.56
CA CYS A 17 6.96 28.63 -33.98
C CYS A 17 8.05 28.57 -35.08
N ASN A 18 8.05 27.38 -35.73
CA ASN A 18 8.17 27.11 -37.17
C ASN A 18 9.50 27.31 -37.93
N SER A 19 10.14 26.16 -38.18
CA SER A 19 10.37 25.59 -39.52
C SER A 19 11.57 26.04 -40.39
N PHE A 20 12.19 25.01 -40.99
CA PHE A 20 12.98 24.94 -42.23
C PHE A 20 14.44 25.43 -42.29
N SER A 21 15.34 24.51 -42.71
CA SER A 21 16.32 24.68 -43.81
C SER A 21 17.18 23.40 -43.91
N LEU A 22 16.95 22.53 -44.91
CA LEU A 22 17.75 22.31 -46.15
C LEU A 22 19.07 21.56 -45.89
N ILE A 23 19.41 20.49 -46.63
CA ILE A 23 19.92 20.58 -48.01
C ILE A 23 19.46 19.40 -48.89
N SER A 24 19.04 19.80 -50.08
CA SER A 24 18.69 19.09 -51.31
C SER A 24 19.91 18.62 -52.10
N ILE A 25 19.82 17.52 -52.87
CA ILE A 25 20.52 17.37 -54.16
C ILE A 25 19.65 16.58 -55.16
N ASN A 26 19.19 17.32 -56.18
CA ASN A 26 19.11 17.08 -57.64
C ASN A 26 18.60 15.73 -58.20
N LEU A 27 17.51 15.71 -58.98
CA LEU A 27 17.29 16.24 -60.35
C LEU A 27 17.82 15.32 -61.48
N LEU A 28 16.85 14.95 -62.33
CA LEU A 28 16.90 14.96 -63.80
C LEU A 28 17.20 13.65 -64.55
N ALA A 29 16.12 13.02 -65.01
CA ALA A 29 15.92 12.58 -66.40
C ALA A 29 14.39 12.46 -66.63
N GLN A 30 13.69 13.57 -66.90
CA GLN A 30 13.17 13.98 -68.21
C GLN A 30 12.40 12.88 -68.97
N ARG A 31 11.07 13.06 -69.06
CA ARG A 31 10.30 13.46 -70.29
C ARG A 31 9.85 12.20 -71.05
N THR A 32 8.63 12.01 -71.53
CA THR A 32 7.50 12.87 -71.92
C THR A 32 6.38 11.87 -72.29
N LEU A 33 5.10 12.08 -71.97
CA LEU A 33 4.15 12.73 -72.88
C LEU A 33 2.79 12.94 -72.18
N VAL A 34 2.35 14.20 -72.22
CA VAL A 34 0.96 14.68 -72.38
C VAL A 34 0.11 14.87 -71.13
N GLN A 35 0.31 16.06 -70.55
CA GLN A 35 -0.77 16.96 -70.11
C GLN A 35 -1.79 17.15 -71.24
N PHE A 36 -3.04 16.72 -71.02
CA PHE A 36 -4.26 17.32 -71.58
C PHE A 36 -5.47 16.79 -70.81
N SER A 37 -5.61 17.14 -69.52
CA SER A 37 -6.86 16.88 -68.76
C SER A 37 -7.02 17.68 -67.46
N SER A 38 -6.01 18.39 -66.98
CA SER A 38 -5.97 18.96 -65.63
C SER A 38 -6.59 20.36 -65.46
N HIS A 39 -7.31 20.89 -66.46
CA HIS A 39 -8.07 22.15 -66.31
C HIS A 39 -9.60 21.99 -66.32
N LEU A 40 -10.12 20.79 -66.59
CA LEU A 40 -11.55 20.46 -66.42
C LEU A 40 -11.87 19.88 -65.03
N VAL A 41 -10.88 19.29 -64.35
CA VAL A 41 -11.07 18.67 -63.02
C VAL A 41 -11.07 19.72 -61.90
N ILE A 42 -10.34 20.82 -62.05
CA ILE A 42 -10.20 21.83 -60.98
C ILE A 42 -11.43 22.75 -60.88
N VAL A 43 -12.14 23.00 -61.98
CA VAL A 43 -13.42 23.76 -61.96
C VAL A 43 -14.59 22.89 -61.46
N GLY A 44 -14.58 21.59 -61.75
CA GLY A 44 -15.59 20.65 -61.23
C GLY A 44 -15.50 20.40 -59.72
N VAL A 45 -14.29 20.38 -59.15
CA VAL A 45 -14.09 20.15 -57.71
C VAL A 45 -14.43 21.40 -56.85
N LEU A 46 -14.36 22.61 -57.42
CA LEU A 46 -14.74 23.84 -56.72
C LEU A 46 -16.27 24.10 -56.74
N ILE A 47 -16.98 23.70 -57.80
CA ILE A 47 -18.44 23.83 -57.88
C ILE A 47 -19.16 22.78 -57.01
N VAL A 48 -18.61 21.55 -56.88
CA VAL A 48 -19.18 20.52 -56.00
C VAL A 48 -18.98 20.83 -54.51
N ASN A 49 -17.89 21.52 -54.14
CA ASN A 49 -17.64 21.92 -52.75
C ASN A 49 -18.39 23.19 -52.31
N LEU A 50 -18.87 24.03 -53.24
CA LEU A 50 -19.71 25.20 -52.93
C LEU A 50 -21.23 24.93 -53.03
N LEU A 51 -21.65 23.78 -53.57
CA LEU A 51 -23.06 23.35 -53.64
C LEU A 51 -23.44 22.27 -52.61
N CYS A 52 -22.49 21.78 -51.80
CA CYS A 52 -22.75 20.85 -50.69
C CYS A 52 -22.65 21.51 -49.30
N VAL A 53 -22.46 22.82 -49.25
CA VAL A 53 -22.50 23.63 -48.04
C VAL A 53 -23.72 24.53 -48.17
N ASP A 54 -24.74 24.26 -47.35
CA ASP A 54 -25.97 25.07 -47.16
C ASP A 54 -27.14 24.87 -48.15
N ALA A 55 -27.74 23.68 -48.09
CA ALA A 55 -29.20 23.40 -48.15
C ALA A 55 -29.36 21.87 -48.11
N SER A 56 -29.82 21.19 -47.07
CA SER A 56 -31.15 21.28 -46.49
C SER A 56 -31.24 20.32 -45.30
N TRP A 57 -31.21 20.91 -44.11
CA TRP A 57 -32.12 20.59 -43.01
C TRP A 57 -33.43 19.95 -43.50
N GLY A 58 -33.57 18.65 -43.30
CA GLY A 58 -34.80 17.91 -43.60
C GLY A 58 -34.67 16.43 -43.28
N GLN A 59 -35.07 16.05 -42.06
CA GLN A 59 -35.54 14.72 -41.67
C GLN A 59 -34.67 13.50 -41.99
N ASP A 60 -33.71 13.20 -41.11
CA ASP A 60 -33.33 11.80 -40.81
C ASP A 60 -33.87 11.42 -39.42
N SER A 61 -35.17 11.22 -39.36
CA SER A 61 -35.84 10.53 -38.26
C SER A 61 -35.61 9.02 -38.43
N ASN A 62 -34.61 8.46 -37.73
CA ASN A 62 -34.54 7.07 -37.21
C ASN A 62 -33.14 6.42 -37.21
N SER A 63 -32.10 7.12 -36.76
CA SER A 63 -31.00 6.42 -36.08
C SER A 63 -30.71 7.03 -34.72
N LYS A 64 -31.73 6.96 -33.85
CA LYS A 64 -31.50 7.11 -32.41
C LYS A 64 -30.54 5.99 -32.02
N ARG A 65 -29.25 6.32 -31.82
CA ARG A 65 -28.45 5.56 -30.83
C ARG A 65 -29.36 5.40 -29.62
N PRO A 66 -29.60 4.19 -29.10
CA PRO A 66 -30.45 4.06 -27.93
C PRO A 66 -29.77 4.86 -26.82
N PHE A 67 -30.32 6.05 -26.54
CA PHE A 67 -30.13 6.67 -25.26
C PHE A 67 -30.69 5.64 -24.30
N TYR A 68 -29.79 5.00 -23.54
CA TYR A 68 -30.21 4.25 -22.37
C TYR A 68 -30.75 5.27 -21.38
N GLU A 69 -31.99 5.71 -21.59
CA GLU A 69 -32.73 6.47 -20.60
C GLU A 69 -32.97 5.54 -19.43
N TYR A 70 -32.34 5.88 -18.31
CA TYR A 70 -32.62 5.22 -17.06
C TYR A 70 -34.12 5.40 -16.76
N PRO A 71 -34.91 4.32 -16.55
CA PRO A 71 -36.37 4.38 -16.58
C PRO A 71 -37.02 5.05 -15.36
N GLY A 72 -36.26 5.82 -14.56
CA GLY A 72 -36.75 6.53 -13.39
C GLY A 72 -35.94 7.79 -13.07
N ASP A 73 -36.29 8.49 -11.99
CA ASP A 73 -35.51 9.63 -11.51
C ASP A 73 -34.26 9.13 -10.77
N TYR A 74 -33.16 9.04 -11.50
CA TYR A 74 -31.87 8.60 -10.96
C TYR A 74 -31.44 9.45 -9.76
N ARG A 75 -31.66 10.77 -9.81
CA ARG A 75 -31.24 11.69 -8.75
C ARG A 75 -32.08 11.51 -7.49
N GLN A 76 -33.39 11.32 -7.65
CA GLN A 76 -34.28 11.01 -6.53
C GLN A 76 -33.86 9.70 -5.85
N GLN A 77 -33.54 8.66 -6.61
CA GLN A 77 -33.10 7.38 -6.06
C GLN A 77 -31.76 7.50 -5.32
N VAL A 78 -30.80 8.23 -5.88
CA VAL A 78 -29.53 8.53 -5.19
C VAL A 78 -29.80 9.23 -3.86
N ASN A 79 -30.62 10.29 -3.87
CA ASN A 79 -30.96 11.04 -2.65
C ASN A 79 -31.69 10.17 -1.61
N GLN A 80 -32.60 9.28 -2.04
CA GLN A 80 -33.25 8.32 -1.15
C GLN A 80 -32.24 7.37 -0.49
N LEU A 81 -31.29 6.84 -1.25
CA LEU A 81 -30.24 5.96 -0.70
C LEU A 81 -29.30 6.71 0.25
N LYS A 82 -28.90 7.96 -0.08
CA LYS A 82 -28.11 8.81 0.81
C LYS A 82 -28.84 9.08 2.13
N ASN A 83 -30.12 9.41 2.07
CA ASN A 83 -30.94 9.63 3.26
C ASN A 83 -31.07 8.35 4.09
N LYS A 84 -31.28 7.20 3.45
CA LYS A 84 -31.31 5.91 4.14
C LYS A 84 -29.97 5.59 4.81
N PHE A 85 -28.86 5.83 4.12
CA PHE A 85 -27.51 5.65 4.68
C PHE A 85 -27.29 6.54 5.90
N LYS A 86 -27.66 7.82 5.82
CA LYS A 86 -27.60 8.76 6.94
C LYS A 86 -28.46 8.31 8.13
N LEU A 87 -29.71 7.92 7.87
CA LEU A 87 -30.61 7.42 8.92
C LEU A 87 -30.07 6.15 9.59
N GLN A 88 -29.44 5.27 8.82
CA GLN A 88 -28.96 3.99 9.32
C GLN A 88 -27.63 4.09 10.06
N PHE A 89 -26.69 4.93 9.62
CA PHE A 89 -25.31 4.94 10.13
C PHE A 89 -24.88 6.28 10.75
N GLY A 90 -25.66 7.34 10.58
CA GLY A 90 -25.39 8.66 11.14
C GLY A 90 -24.57 9.60 10.26
N TYR A 91 -24.22 9.19 9.05
CA TYR A 91 -23.23 9.88 8.22
C TYR A 91 -23.79 10.33 6.88
N GLU A 92 -23.36 11.50 6.42
CA GLU A 92 -23.72 12.01 5.11
C GLU A 92 -22.83 11.44 3.99
N LEU A 93 -23.40 11.30 2.79
CA LEU A 93 -22.65 11.01 1.57
C LEU A 93 -22.58 12.28 0.74
N ILE A 94 -21.46 12.99 0.88
CA ILE A 94 -21.29 14.35 0.37
C ILE A 94 -20.76 14.28 -1.07
N ASP A 95 -21.44 14.94 -1.99
CA ASP A 95 -20.94 15.14 -3.35
C ASP A 95 -19.91 16.27 -3.32
N LEU A 96 -18.69 16.01 -3.81
CA LEU A 96 -17.66 17.04 -3.91
C LEU A 96 -17.20 17.21 -5.36
N GLU A 97 -16.23 16.43 -5.83
CA GLU A 97 -15.85 16.45 -7.25
C GLU A 97 -16.77 15.57 -8.09
N LEU A 98 -17.23 14.47 -7.51
CA LEU A 98 -18.04 13.46 -8.18
C LEU A 98 -19.32 13.21 -7.40
N GLY A 99 -20.41 12.99 -8.13
CA GLY A 99 -21.66 12.52 -7.56
C GLY A 99 -21.56 11.04 -7.15
N TRP A 100 -22.28 10.65 -6.10
CA TRP A 100 -22.44 9.24 -5.73
C TRP A 100 -23.39 8.49 -6.69
N LYS A 101 -23.04 7.25 -7.04
CA LYS A 101 -23.89 6.36 -7.86
C LYS A 101 -24.67 5.38 -6.99
N LEU A 102 -25.80 4.89 -7.50
CA LEU A 102 -26.67 3.93 -6.79
C LEU A 102 -25.92 2.70 -6.26
N GLU A 103 -25.11 2.07 -7.11
CA GLU A 103 -24.36 0.85 -6.73
C GLU A 103 -23.23 1.14 -5.75
N GLU A 104 -22.59 2.31 -5.83
CA GLU A 104 -21.55 2.75 -4.89
C GLU A 104 -22.13 2.88 -3.48
N ILE A 105 -23.33 3.49 -3.35
CA ILE A 105 -24.02 3.64 -2.06
C ILE A 105 -24.44 2.27 -1.51
N LYS A 106 -24.89 1.34 -2.36
CA LYS A 106 -25.27 -0.02 -1.93
C LYS A 106 -24.07 -0.81 -1.40
N GLU A 107 -22.93 -0.78 -2.10
CA GLU A 107 -21.72 -1.45 -1.64
C GLU A 107 -21.18 -0.82 -0.35
N LEU A 108 -21.22 0.52 -0.24
CA LEU A 108 -20.86 1.22 1.00
C LEU A 108 -21.78 0.81 2.16
N THR A 109 -23.10 0.79 1.92
CA THR A 109 -24.10 0.34 2.91
C THR A 109 -23.79 -1.07 3.40
N LEU A 110 -23.42 -1.97 2.50
CA LEU A 110 -23.04 -3.33 2.85
C LEU A 110 -21.75 -3.37 3.69
N ALA A 111 -20.73 -2.57 3.35
CA ALA A 111 -19.51 -2.47 4.14
C ALA A 111 -19.79 -1.99 5.58
N PHE A 112 -20.62 -0.97 5.73
CA PHE A 112 -21.01 -0.38 7.02
C PHE A 112 -21.90 -1.30 7.86
N SER A 113 -22.78 -2.08 7.23
CA SER A 113 -23.66 -3.03 7.95
C SER A 113 -22.90 -4.07 8.79
N LYS A 114 -21.62 -4.30 8.47
CA LYS A 114 -20.75 -5.19 9.22
C LYS A 114 -20.11 -4.50 10.43
N LEU A 115 -20.01 -3.18 10.48
CA LEU A 115 -19.46 -2.48 11.63
C LEU A 115 -20.41 -2.60 12.84
N PRO A 116 -19.89 -2.66 14.08
CA PRO A 116 -20.74 -2.57 15.27
C PRO A 116 -21.21 -1.13 15.50
N GLU A 117 -22.22 -0.97 16.36
CA GLU A 117 -22.84 0.33 16.66
C GLU A 117 -21.84 1.38 17.17
N THR A 118 -20.73 0.96 17.77
CA THR A 118 -19.64 1.83 18.25
C THR A 118 -18.95 2.63 17.13
N PHE A 119 -19.12 2.24 15.86
CA PHE A 119 -18.62 2.97 14.69
C PHE A 119 -19.67 3.87 14.05
N LEU A 120 -20.87 3.95 14.60
CA LEU A 120 -21.98 4.73 14.05
C LEU A 120 -22.15 6.03 14.84
N ASN A 121 -22.61 7.09 14.17
CA ASN A 121 -22.86 8.39 14.80
C ASN A 121 -21.65 8.97 15.59
N ILE A 122 -20.42 8.76 15.13
CA ILE A 122 -19.24 9.36 15.77
C ILE A 122 -19.37 10.89 15.73
N SER A 123 -19.46 11.50 16.91
CA SER A 123 -19.62 12.94 17.09
C SER A 123 -18.48 13.68 16.39
N GLY A 124 -18.81 14.57 15.45
CA GLY A 124 -17.83 15.35 14.68
C GLY A 124 -17.57 14.82 13.27
N LEU A 125 -17.83 13.53 12.99
CA LEU A 125 -17.72 12.99 11.63
C LEU A 125 -19.00 13.32 10.86
N LYS A 126 -18.94 14.32 9.97
CA LYS A 126 -20.10 14.72 9.16
C LYS A 126 -20.47 13.67 8.11
N GLY A 127 -19.49 13.12 7.42
CA GLY A 127 -19.75 12.24 6.30
C GLY A 127 -18.52 11.83 5.49
N PHE A 128 -18.81 11.22 4.34
CA PHE A 128 -17.83 10.67 3.41
C PHE A 128 -17.85 11.45 2.09
N TYR A 129 -16.66 11.69 1.54
CA TYR A 129 -16.47 12.55 0.38
C TYR A 129 -16.06 11.71 -0.84
N HIS A 130 -16.71 11.93 -1.98
CA HIS A 130 -16.36 11.26 -3.23
C HIS A 130 -15.50 12.14 -4.13
N LEU A 131 -14.27 11.69 -4.41
CA LEU A 131 -13.25 12.43 -5.15
C LEU A 131 -12.72 11.62 -6.34
N SER A 132 -12.22 12.30 -7.37
CA SER A 132 -11.67 11.65 -8.56
C SER A 132 -10.34 10.95 -8.32
N LYS A 133 -9.45 11.56 -7.52
CA LYS A 133 -8.12 11.05 -7.19
C LYS A 133 -7.57 11.69 -5.91
N LEU A 134 -6.56 11.04 -5.31
CA LEU A 134 -5.75 11.62 -4.24
C LEU A 134 -5.05 12.89 -4.76
N ARG A 135 -5.32 14.04 -4.13
CA ARG A 135 -4.74 15.34 -4.54
C ARG A 135 -3.33 15.59 -3.99
N ALA A 136 -2.85 14.78 -3.04
CA ALA A 136 -1.55 14.95 -2.40
C ALA A 136 -0.81 13.61 -2.25
N ALA A 137 0.11 13.33 -3.16
CA ALA A 137 1.26 12.49 -2.89
C ALA A 137 2.49 13.21 -3.45
N PRO A 138 3.60 13.35 -2.70
CA PRO A 138 4.84 13.88 -3.24
C PRO A 138 5.27 13.07 -4.46
N GLU A 139 5.76 13.74 -5.51
CA GLU A 139 6.34 13.08 -6.69
C GLU A 139 7.43 12.09 -6.25
N GLY A 140 7.36 10.85 -6.75
CA GLY A 140 8.38 9.83 -6.54
C GLY A 140 8.19 8.94 -5.30
N MET A 141 7.16 9.16 -4.47
CA MET A 141 6.76 8.20 -3.44
C MET A 141 5.76 7.19 -4.03
N PRO A 142 6.15 5.92 -4.28
CA PRO A 142 5.16 4.89 -4.58
C PRO A 142 4.31 4.69 -3.32
N VAL A 143 3.23 5.45 -3.19
CA VAL A 143 2.22 5.22 -2.16
C VAL A 143 1.66 3.82 -2.42
N ASP A 144 1.48 3.04 -1.36
CA ASP A 144 0.60 1.89 -1.48
C ASP A 144 -0.74 2.45 -1.95
N ASN A 145 -1.18 2.08 -3.16
CA ASN A 145 -2.24 2.74 -3.92
C ASN A 145 -3.61 2.51 -3.26
N ILE A 146 -3.82 3.00 -2.05
CA ILE A 146 -5.05 2.88 -1.28
C ILE A 146 -5.97 3.99 -1.76
N PRO A 147 -7.13 3.65 -2.35
CA PRO A 147 -8.02 4.62 -2.96
C PRO A 147 -8.90 5.32 -1.91
N ALA A 148 -8.33 5.63 -0.75
CA ALA A 148 -8.99 6.31 0.35
C ALA A 148 -7.97 7.04 1.24
N ALA A 149 -8.45 7.99 2.03
CA ALA A 149 -7.66 8.68 3.04
C ALA A 149 -8.54 9.14 4.21
N THR A 150 -8.01 9.03 5.43
CA THR A 150 -8.65 9.54 6.65
C THR A 150 -7.90 10.76 7.18
N PHE A 151 -8.63 11.80 7.57
CA PHE A 151 -8.12 13.03 8.17
C PHE A 151 -8.79 13.28 9.53
N PRO A 152 -8.15 13.99 10.48
CA PRO A 152 -6.85 14.67 10.37
C PRO A 152 -5.64 13.72 10.43
N SER A 153 -4.50 14.17 9.89
CA SER A 153 -3.19 13.57 10.18
C SER A 153 -2.72 13.91 11.61
N PHE A 154 -1.59 13.33 12.01
CA PHE A 154 -0.97 13.59 13.31
C PHE A 154 0.54 13.54 13.21
N GLN A 155 1.20 14.08 14.22
CA GLN A 155 2.64 14.02 14.42
C GLN A 155 2.99 13.54 15.82
N THR A 156 4.12 12.83 15.93
CA THR A 156 4.62 12.26 17.18
C THR A 156 5.78 13.08 17.71
N VAL A 157 5.52 13.84 18.77
CA VAL A 157 6.47 14.80 19.37
C VAL A 157 6.81 14.38 20.78
N TYR A 158 8.09 14.37 21.11
CA TYR A 158 8.55 14.34 22.49
C TYR A 158 8.87 15.76 22.94
N ARG A 159 8.18 16.19 24.00
CA ARG A 159 8.35 17.50 24.62
C ARG A 159 9.40 17.41 25.72
N ASN A 160 10.54 18.06 25.51
CA ASN A 160 11.67 18.02 26.44
C ASN A 160 11.37 18.79 27.74
N SER A 161 10.63 19.90 27.63
CA SER A 161 10.27 20.78 28.75
C SER A 161 9.53 20.07 29.89
N ASN A 162 8.72 19.06 29.57
CA ASN A 162 7.91 18.30 30.53
C ASN A 162 8.12 16.78 30.43
N LEU A 163 9.12 16.34 29.67
CA LEU A 163 9.51 14.93 29.48
C LEU A 163 8.34 14.03 29.06
N SER A 164 7.51 14.51 28.12
CA SER A 164 6.29 13.82 27.70
C SER A 164 6.29 13.41 26.23
N TYR A 165 5.66 12.27 25.93
CA TYR A 165 5.40 11.84 24.56
C TYR A 165 4.00 12.27 24.17
N GLN A 166 3.87 12.90 23.02
CA GLN A 166 2.64 13.48 22.52
C GLN A 166 2.34 13.00 21.11
N VAL A 167 1.10 12.59 20.89
CA VAL A 167 0.50 12.50 19.56
C VAL A 167 -0.30 13.77 19.37
N GLU A 168 0.16 14.65 18.50
CA GLU A 168 -0.48 15.94 18.23
C GLU A 168 -1.29 15.80 16.95
N VAL A 169 -2.60 15.95 17.08
CA VAL A 169 -3.56 15.83 15.98
C VAL A 169 -3.60 17.14 15.20
N ASP A 170 -3.51 17.05 13.87
CA ASP A 170 -3.52 18.23 13.02
C ASP A 170 -4.89 18.92 13.02
N ASN A 171 -4.86 20.25 12.87
CA ASN A 171 -6.07 21.06 12.77
C ASN A 171 -6.67 20.99 11.35
N GLN A 172 -7.21 19.82 10.99
CA GLN A 172 -7.93 19.58 9.74
C GLN A 172 -9.35 19.08 10.03
N GLU A 173 -10.29 19.40 9.15
CA GLU A 173 -11.64 18.86 9.23
C GLU A 173 -11.61 17.34 9.16
N LEU A 174 -12.23 16.70 10.15
CA LEU A 174 -12.43 15.26 10.20
C LEU A 174 -13.27 14.80 9.02
N ARG A 175 -12.69 13.91 8.22
CA ARG A 175 -13.37 13.32 7.07
C ARG A 175 -12.66 12.08 6.58
N ILE A 176 -13.42 11.27 5.86
CA ILE A 176 -12.87 10.21 5.02
C ILE A 176 -13.14 10.56 3.56
N GLU A 177 -12.08 10.50 2.77
CA GLU A 177 -12.10 10.70 1.34
C GLU A 177 -12.03 9.34 0.64
N PHE A 178 -12.98 9.06 -0.25
CA PHE A 178 -12.97 7.89 -1.12
C PHE A 178 -12.72 8.30 -2.57
N PHE A 179 -11.70 7.70 -3.19
CA PHE A 179 -11.34 7.99 -4.57
C PHE A 179 -12.06 7.07 -5.53
N ASN A 180 -12.36 7.56 -6.75
CA ASN A 180 -13.13 6.84 -7.76
C ASN A 180 -12.61 5.41 -8.03
N SER A 181 -11.29 5.18 -7.95
CA SER A 181 -10.69 3.85 -8.13
C SER A 181 -11.14 2.81 -7.09
N LEU A 182 -11.59 3.22 -5.90
CA LEU A 182 -12.12 2.33 -4.86
C LEU A 182 -13.34 1.55 -5.36
N PHE A 183 -14.22 2.20 -6.13
CA PHE A 183 -15.48 1.61 -6.57
C PHE A 183 -15.34 0.63 -7.73
N TYR A 184 -14.12 0.46 -8.26
CA TYR A 184 -13.78 -0.59 -9.22
C TYR A 184 -13.07 -1.79 -8.57
N GLU A 185 -12.89 -1.77 -7.25
CA GLU A 185 -12.32 -2.89 -6.51
C GLU A 185 -13.31 -4.03 -6.34
N ASP A 186 -12.77 -5.25 -6.19
CA ASP A 186 -13.56 -6.40 -5.77
C ASP A 186 -14.23 -6.11 -4.41
N ARG A 187 -15.49 -6.55 -4.24
CA ARG A 187 -16.28 -6.32 -3.02
C ARG A 187 -15.52 -6.60 -1.72
N GLU A 188 -14.72 -7.68 -1.64
CA GLU A 188 -13.94 -8.00 -0.43
C GLU A 188 -12.90 -6.91 -0.13
N LYS A 189 -12.19 -6.42 -1.15
CA LYS A 189 -11.18 -5.36 -1.00
C LYS A 189 -11.84 -4.03 -0.67
N PHE A 190 -12.94 -3.71 -1.35
CA PHE A 190 -13.74 -2.52 -1.08
C PHE A 190 -14.15 -2.46 0.40
N GLN A 191 -14.78 -3.53 0.91
CA GLN A 191 -15.24 -3.59 2.30
C GLN A 191 -14.08 -3.50 3.28
N ASN A 192 -12.95 -4.15 2.98
CA ASN A 192 -11.77 -4.09 3.82
C ASN A 192 -11.18 -2.67 3.93
N ILE A 193 -11.11 -1.94 2.82
CA ILE A 193 -10.64 -0.55 2.78
C ILE A 193 -11.59 0.36 3.57
N VAL A 194 -12.90 0.28 3.31
CA VAL A 194 -13.89 1.09 4.05
C VAL A 194 -13.80 0.88 5.56
N GLN A 195 -13.67 -0.38 5.99
CA GLN A 195 -13.57 -0.71 7.42
C GLN A 195 -12.23 -0.30 8.02
N HIS A 196 -11.17 -0.25 7.20
CA HIS A 196 -9.84 0.20 7.60
C HIS A 196 -9.85 1.72 7.85
N GLU A 197 -10.40 2.50 6.93
CA GLU A 197 -10.57 3.96 7.13
C GLU A 197 -11.45 4.27 8.34
N MET A 198 -12.54 3.53 8.52
CA MET A 198 -13.38 3.68 9.70
C MET A 198 -12.65 3.33 11.00
N ALA A 199 -11.67 2.43 10.96
CA ALA A 199 -10.82 2.11 12.10
C ALA A 199 -9.90 3.26 12.48
N HIS A 200 -9.37 4.02 11.51
CA HIS A 200 -8.63 5.25 11.79
C HIS A 200 -9.50 6.28 12.50
N VAL A 201 -10.73 6.51 12.02
CA VAL A 201 -11.67 7.42 12.69
C VAL A 201 -11.98 6.93 14.11
N PHE A 202 -12.26 5.65 14.27
CA PHE A 202 -12.49 5.08 15.61
C PHE A 202 -11.29 5.32 16.53
N ASP A 203 -10.08 5.08 16.05
CA ASP A 203 -8.84 5.27 16.81
C ASP A 203 -8.68 6.73 17.28
N ILE A 204 -8.90 7.70 16.38
CA ILE A 204 -8.85 9.13 16.69
C ILE A 204 -9.82 9.49 17.82
N PHE A 205 -11.05 8.97 17.82
CA PHE A 205 -12.07 9.31 18.83
C PHE A 205 -11.98 8.53 20.13
N HIS A 206 -11.05 7.58 20.23
CA HIS A 206 -10.83 6.77 21.43
C HIS A 206 -9.43 6.99 22.00
N GLY A 207 -8.88 8.19 21.84
CA GLY A 207 -7.59 8.57 22.44
C GLY A 207 -6.41 7.87 21.79
N TYR A 208 -6.48 7.55 20.48
CA TYR A 208 -5.48 6.77 19.76
C TYR A 208 -5.12 5.48 20.50
N LEU A 209 -6.08 4.55 20.56
CA LEU A 209 -5.86 3.20 21.09
C LEU A 209 -4.64 2.52 20.47
N SER A 210 -4.31 2.81 19.22
CA SER A 210 -3.09 2.34 18.53
C SER A 210 -1.78 2.78 19.22
N PHE A 211 -1.79 3.88 19.97
CA PHE A 211 -0.66 4.36 20.77
C PHE A 211 -0.81 4.03 22.26
N SER A 212 -1.86 3.31 22.65
CA SER A 212 -1.99 2.82 24.02
C SER A 212 -0.87 1.84 24.38
N LYS A 213 -0.45 1.85 25.64
CA LYS A 213 0.57 0.92 26.16
C LYS A 213 0.21 -0.56 25.90
N GLU A 214 -1.07 -0.88 26.02
CA GLU A 214 -1.57 -2.24 25.77
C GLU A 214 -1.42 -2.61 24.30
N TRP A 215 -1.86 -1.76 23.37
CA TRP A 215 -1.74 -2.02 21.93
C TRP A 215 -0.29 -2.15 21.49
N LEU A 216 0.58 -1.22 21.87
CA LEU A 216 2.00 -1.22 21.49
C LEU A 216 2.70 -2.51 21.95
N LYS A 217 2.36 -3.00 23.14
CA LYS A 217 2.89 -4.26 23.68
C LYS A 217 2.42 -5.48 22.88
N ILE A 218 1.14 -5.55 22.49
CA ILE A 218 0.63 -6.70 21.73
C ILE A 218 0.98 -6.64 20.24
N SER A 219 1.28 -5.45 19.72
CA SER A 219 1.69 -5.22 18.33
C SER A 219 3.20 -5.25 18.13
N ASN A 220 3.99 -5.26 19.22
CA ASN A 220 5.46 -5.28 19.22
C ASN A 220 6.12 -4.05 18.57
N PHE A 221 5.52 -2.88 18.79
CA PHE A 221 6.17 -1.61 18.46
C PHE A 221 6.98 -1.08 19.65
N SER A 222 8.13 -0.50 19.35
CA SER A 222 8.98 0.24 20.27
C SER A 222 9.23 1.64 19.75
N PHE A 223 9.65 2.58 20.59
CA PHE A 223 9.92 3.95 20.16
C PHE A 223 11.40 4.28 20.14
N ILE A 224 11.78 5.07 19.13
CA ILE A 224 13.06 5.77 19.08
C ILE A 224 12.84 7.26 19.00
N HIS A 225 13.81 8.02 19.52
CA HIS A 225 13.86 9.45 19.34
C HIS A 225 14.63 9.82 18.08
N LEU A 226 14.12 10.83 17.38
CA LEU A 226 14.67 11.35 16.13
C LEU A 226 15.02 12.83 16.35
N PRO A 227 16.30 13.16 16.53
CA PRO A 227 16.70 14.55 16.71
C PRO A 227 16.45 15.35 15.43
N ALA A 228 16.03 16.61 15.57
CA ALA A 228 16.00 17.54 14.45
C ALA A 228 17.43 17.74 13.90
N LEU A 229 17.54 17.98 12.58
CA LEU A 229 18.85 18.16 11.92
C LEU A 229 19.61 19.36 12.49
N ASP A 230 18.89 20.40 12.87
CA ASP A 230 19.37 21.65 13.48
C ASP A 230 19.10 21.74 14.98
N GLY A 231 18.63 20.63 15.60
CA GLY A 231 18.24 20.60 17.00
C GLY A 231 19.41 20.85 17.97
N ARG A 232 19.09 21.50 19.08
CA ARG A 232 20.00 21.85 20.18
C ARG A 232 19.65 21.05 21.45
N PRO A 233 20.59 20.94 22.41
CA PRO A 233 20.27 20.35 23.71
C PRO A 233 19.06 21.04 24.36
N GLY A 234 18.05 20.25 24.72
CA GLY A 234 16.81 20.75 25.32
C GLY A 234 15.66 21.00 24.32
N ASP A 235 15.91 20.96 23.01
CA ASP A 235 14.86 21.13 22.01
C ASP A 235 13.95 19.91 21.94
N ASP A 236 12.67 20.13 21.64
CA ASP A 236 11.73 19.04 21.35
C ASP A 236 12.20 18.23 20.13
N TYR A 237 11.85 16.95 20.11
CA TYR A 237 12.24 16.06 19.01
C TYR A 237 11.09 15.14 18.61
N LEU A 238 11.16 14.63 17.40
CA LEU A 238 10.19 13.63 16.95
C LEU A 238 10.51 12.28 17.59
N PHE A 239 9.51 11.43 17.71
CA PHE A 239 9.74 10.01 17.95
C PHE A 239 9.06 9.18 16.87
N ALA A 240 9.60 8.00 16.60
CA ALA A 240 9.03 7.08 15.62
C ALA A 240 8.81 5.70 16.25
N ALA A 241 7.74 5.04 15.80
CA ALA A 241 7.45 3.66 16.13
C ALA A 241 8.24 2.70 15.23
N LEU A 242 9.11 1.90 15.83
CA LEU A 242 9.82 0.82 15.17
C LEU A 242 9.09 -0.49 15.42
N ASN A 243 8.76 -1.18 14.34
CA ASN A 243 8.32 -2.56 14.39
C ASN A 243 9.48 -3.48 14.82
N ASP A 244 9.16 -4.65 15.34
CA ASP A 244 10.13 -5.72 15.59
C ASP A 244 10.47 -6.49 14.29
N PRO A 245 11.74 -6.49 13.84
CA PRO A 245 12.18 -7.22 12.65
C PRO A 245 12.13 -8.75 12.80
N ASP A 246 12.17 -9.28 14.03
CA ASP A 246 12.16 -10.71 14.30
C ASP A 246 10.73 -11.28 14.33
N VAL A 247 9.73 -10.43 14.54
CA VAL A 247 8.32 -10.81 14.42
C VAL A 247 7.98 -10.96 12.94
N ALA A 248 7.52 -12.15 12.52
CA ALA A 248 7.23 -12.46 11.12
C ALA A 248 5.85 -11.95 10.63
N ASN A 249 4.87 -11.90 11.52
CA ASN A 249 3.47 -11.61 11.19
C ASN A 249 2.94 -10.41 12.00
N TYR A 250 2.69 -9.31 11.29
CA TYR A 250 1.88 -8.19 11.76
C TYR A 250 0.43 -8.38 11.29
N ALA A 251 -0.42 -7.38 11.49
CA ALA A 251 -1.83 -7.49 11.14
C ALA A 251 -1.97 -7.96 9.68
N PRO A 252 -2.85 -8.94 9.41
CA PRO A 252 -3.05 -9.39 8.05
C PRO A 252 -3.68 -8.26 7.23
N VAL A 253 -3.19 -8.09 6.01
CA VAL A 253 -3.60 -7.03 5.10
C VAL A 253 -4.49 -7.56 3.98
N SER A 254 -5.16 -6.66 3.26
CA SER A 254 -5.84 -7.00 2.01
C SER A 254 -4.85 -7.56 0.99
N THR A 255 -5.33 -8.39 0.06
CA THR A 255 -4.51 -8.86 -1.08
C THR A 255 -4.08 -7.73 -2.01
N ARG A 256 -4.62 -6.52 -1.81
CA ARG A 256 -4.17 -5.27 -2.44
C ARG A 256 -2.83 -4.77 -1.89
N GLN A 257 -2.59 -4.94 -0.60
CA GLN A 257 -1.43 -4.36 0.08
C GLN A 257 -0.28 -5.36 0.19
N LEU A 258 0.91 -4.83 0.41
CA LEU A 258 2.09 -5.63 0.73
C LEU A 258 2.06 -6.00 2.22
N SER A 259 2.64 -7.15 2.57
CA SER A 259 2.69 -7.63 3.96
C SER A 259 3.47 -6.71 4.91
N THR A 260 4.21 -5.74 4.38
CA THR A 260 4.92 -4.70 5.14
C THR A 260 4.03 -3.53 5.54
N TYR A 261 2.80 -3.41 5.02
CA TYR A 261 1.95 -2.24 5.25
C TYR A 261 1.63 -2.04 6.74
N SER A 262 1.16 -3.09 7.43
CA SER A 262 0.91 -3.03 8.88
C SER A 262 2.17 -2.85 9.75
N ARG A 263 3.38 -2.86 9.16
CA ARG A 263 4.63 -2.59 9.89
C ARG A 263 5.03 -1.12 9.86
N GLN A 264 4.35 -0.31 9.05
CA GLN A 264 4.71 1.09 8.84
C GLN A 264 4.58 1.89 10.14
N ASN A 265 3.48 1.72 10.86
CA ASN A 265 3.24 2.33 12.16
C ASN A 265 2.13 1.59 12.94
N PRO A 266 1.93 1.88 14.24
CA PRO A 266 0.91 1.25 15.07
C PRO A 266 -0.53 1.51 14.61
N GLN A 267 -0.79 2.67 14.00
CA GLN A 267 -2.11 3.07 13.52
C GLN A 267 -2.56 2.20 12.34
N GLU A 268 -1.66 1.95 11.38
CA GLU A 268 -1.90 1.03 10.27
C GLU A 268 -2.09 -0.41 10.76
N ASP A 269 -1.28 -0.86 11.72
CA ASP A 269 -1.44 -2.18 12.33
C ASP A 269 -2.81 -2.33 13.02
N PHE A 270 -3.26 -1.28 13.72
CA PHE A 270 -4.58 -1.24 14.35
C PHE A 270 -5.70 -1.28 13.32
N ALA A 271 -5.67 -0.41 12.32
CA ALA A 271 -6.71 -0.33 11.31
C ALA A 271 -6.84 -1.64 10.49
N ASN A 272 -5.71 -2.23 10.09
CA ASN A 272 -5.70 -3.54 9.46
C ASN A 272 -6.23 -4.65 10.40
N SER A 273 -5.91 -4.58 11.70
CA SER A 273 -6.42 -5.55 12.68
C SER A 273 -7.95 -5.45 12.86
N VAL A 274 -8.52 -4.24 12.82
CA VAL A 274 -9.98 -4.02 12.85
C VAL A 274 -10.64 -4.64 11.61
N SER A 275 -10.13 -4.35 10.42
CA SER A 275 -10.66 -4.96 9.19
C SER A 275 -10.47 -6.48 9.16
N ALA A 276 -9.38 -6.99 9.72
CA ALA A 276 -9.13 -8.42 9.84
C ALA A 276 -10.12 -9.11 10.80
N TYR A 277 -10.46 -8.46 11.90
CA TYR A 277 -11.43 -8.96 12.87
C TYR A 277 -12.79 -9.26 12.23
N ILE A 278 -13.21 -8.41 11.29
CA ILE A 278 -14.49 -8.51 10.59
C ILE A 278 -14.46 -9.54 9.46
N ASN A 279 -13.35 -9.62 8.70
CA ASN A 279 -13.32 -10.31 7.42
C ASN A 279 -12.47 -11.60 7.38
N TYR A 280 -11.55 -11.81 8.33
CA TYR A 280 -10.56 -12.87 8.24
C TYR A 280 -10.78 -13.94 9.31
N PRO A 281 -11.29 -15.14 8.93
CA PRO A 281 -11.70 -16.16 9.90
C PRO A 281 -10.53 -16.69 10.75
N TYR A 282 -9.30 -16.56 10.27
CA TYR A 282 -8.10 -17.02 10.96
C TYR A 282 -7.45 -15.98 11.88
N PHE A 283 -7.94 -14.73 11.89
CA PHE A 283 -7.31 -13.67 12.67
C PHE A 283 -7.26 -13.98 14.17
N ARG A 284 -8.31 -14.60 14.71
CA ARG A 284 -8.37 -15.03 16.12
C ARG A 284 -7.29 -16.04 16.51
N TYR A 285 -6.80 -16.83 15.56
CA TYR A 285 -5.79 -17.85 15.81
C TYR A 285 -4.38 -17.32 15.51
N SER A 286 -4.22 -16.55 14.44
CA SER A 286 -2.92 -15.96 14.07
C SER A 286 -2.51 -14.81 15.00
N HIS A 287 -3.46 -14.06 15.55
CA HIS A 287 -3.22 -12.89 16.40
C HIS A 287 -4.16 -12.87 17.62
N PRO A 288 -4.13 -13.89 18.50
CA PRO A 288 -5.12 -14.06 19.56
C PRO A 288 -5.18 -12.88 20.54
N LYS A 289 -4.04 -12.29 20.89
CA LYS A 289 -4.01 -11.12 21.79
C LYS A 289 -4.68 -9.88 21.19
N ARG A 290 -4.43 -9.62 19.91
CA ARG A 290 -5.06 -8.51 19.18
C ARG A 290 -6.56 -8.75 19.00
N TYR A 291 -6.94 -9.99 18.69
CA TYR A 291 -8.34 -10.38 18.61
C TYR A 291 -9.09 -10.11 19.92
N GLN A 292 -8.53 -10.53 21.06
CA GLN A 292 -9.17 -10.29 22.37
C GLN A 292 -9.22 -8.81 22.72
N TYR A 293 -8.15 -8.05 22.44
CA TYR A 293 -8.15 -6.61 22.62
C TYR A 293 -9.29 -5.94 21.84
N LEU A 294 -9.39 -6.22 20.54
CA LEU A 294 -10.42 -5.65 19.68
C LEU A 294 -11.83 -6.09 20.08
N LYS A 295 -12.01 -7.37 20.42
CA LYS A 295 -13.29 -7.89 20.94
C LYS A 295 -13.78 -7.04 22.12
N ASN A 296 -12.90 -6.73 23.06
CA ASN A 296 -13.26 -6.04 24.30
C ASN A 296 -13.35 -4.52 24.15
N LYS A 297 -12.43 -3.91 23.39
CA LYS A 297 -12.26 -2.44 23.33
C LYS A 297 -12.95 -1.79 22.14
N VAL A 298 -13.24 -2.54 21.08
CA VAL A 298 -13.73 -2.00 19.80
C VAL A 298 -15.10 -2.59 19.43
N PHE A 299 -15.24 -3.91 19.55
CA PHE A 299 -16.41 -4.64 19.05
C PHE A 299 -17.44 -5.00 20.13
N GLY A 300 -17.24 -4.59 21.39
CA GLY A 300 -18.21 -4.81 22.47
C GLY A 300 -18.61 -6.29 22.67
N GLY A 301 -17.68 -7.21 22.43
CA GLY A 301 -17.91 -8.65 22.52
C GLY A 301 -18.44 -9.32 21.25
N ARG A 302 -18.86 -8.56 20.22
CA ARG A 302 -19.37 -9.11 18.94
C ARG A 302 -18.33 -9.97 18.25
N GLU A 303 -18.71 -11.17 17.82
CA GLU A 303 -17.86 -12.07 17.03
C GLU A 303 -18.47 -12.31 15.64
N TYR A 304 -17.62 -12.33 14.60
CA TYR A 304 -18.01 -12.59 13.21
C TYR A 304 -17.81 -14.05 12.78
N TYR A 305 -16.99 -14.78 13.53
CA TYR A 305 -16.62 -16.16 13.24
C TYR A 305 -16.61 -16.99 14.52
N LEU A 306 -17.23 -18.16 14.46
CA LEU A 306 -17.21 -19.14 15.55
C LEU A 306 -15.79 -19.63 15.83
N GLY A 307 -15.47 -19.76 17.10
CA GLY A 307 -14.17 -20.19 17.59
C GLY A 307 -14.05 -21.67 17.87
N THR A 308 -12.83 -22.17 17.80
CA THR A 308 -12.43 -23.44 18.42
C THR A 308 -11.29 -23.18 19.41
N THR A 309 -10.94 -24.21 20.17
CA THR A 309 -9.79 -24.21 21.10
C THR A 309 -8.46 -24.57 20.42
N MET A 310 -8.47 -24.85 19.11
CA MET A 310 -7.28 -25.22 18.36
C MET A 310 -6.30 -24.05 18.26
N ASN A 311 -5.00 -24.37 18.22
CA ASN A 311 -3.99 -23.39 17.84
C ASN A 311 -4.07 -23.10 16.32
N TYR A 312 -3.33 -22.09 15.86
CA TYR A 312 -3.39 -21.64 14.47
C TYR A 312 -2.97 -22.71 13.46
N LEU A 313 -1.86 -23.40 13.72
CA LEU A 313 -1.34 -24.45 12.84
C LEU A 313 -2.37 -25.56 12.66
N ASP A 314 -2.87 -26.13 13.77
CA ASP A 314 -3.81 -27.23 13.75
C ASP A 314 -5.11 -26.83 13.07
N LYS A 315 -5.63 -25.64 13.38
CA LYS A 315 -6.88 -25.15 12.78
C LYS A 315 -6.76 -25.01 11.26
N VAL A 316 -5.66 -24.44 10.77
CA VAL A 316 -5.39 -24.31 9.33
C VAL A 316 -5.25 -25.68 8.67
N VAL A 317 -4.47 -26.58 9.27
CA VAL A 317 -4.20 -27.92 8.71
C VAL A 317 -5.48 -28.75 8.62
N VAL A 318 -6.29 -28.78 9.68
CA VAL A 318 -7.58 -29.50 9.71
C VAL A 318 -8.54 -28.95 8.66
N ASP A 319 -8.69 -27.63 8.56
CA ASP A 319 -9.58 -27.01 7.57
C ASP A 319 -9.10 -27.27 6.13
N PHE A 320 -7.78 -27.30 5.92
CA PHE A 320 -7.16 -27.56 4.63
C PHE A 320 -7.32 -29.02 4.21
N ASP A 321 -7.11 -29.98 5.11
CA ASP A 321 -7.34 -31.40 4.85
C ASP A 321 -8.81 -31.68 4.55
N ALA A 322 -9.73 -31.09 5.32
CA ALA A 322 -11.16 -31.19 5.06
C ALA A 322 -11.51 -30.64 3.66
N ALA A 323 -10.91 -29.51 3.25
CA ALA A 323 -11.11 -28.93 1.93
C ALA A 323 -10.55 -29.83 0.81
N LEU A 324 -9.37 -30.42 0.99
CA LEU A 324 -8.77 -31.35 0.03
C LEU A 324 -9.59 -32.65 -0.10
N ASN A 325 -10.00 -33.24 1.01
CA ASN A 325 -10.75 -34.50 1.05
C ASN A 325 -12.15 -34.36 0.42
N SER A 326 -12.81 -33.22 0.67
CA SER A 326 -14.10 -32.88 0.05
C SER A 326 -13.98 -32.34 -1.38
N ARG A 327 -12.76 -32.24 -1.93
CA ARG A 327 -12.48 -31.65 -3.26
C ARG A 327 -12.98 -30.21 -3.42
N ASN A 328 -13.07 -29.47 -2.32
CA ASN A 328 -13.48 -28.07 -2.32
C ASN A 328 -12.29 -27.16 -2.63
N TRP A 329 -11.91 -27.09 -3.90
CA TRP A 329 -10.72 -26.37 -4.35
C TRP A 329 -10.77 -24.86 -4.09
N ASN A 330 -11.97 -24.26 -4.15
CA ASN A 330 -12.15 -22.84 -3.79
C ASN A 330 -11.80 -22.59 -2.31
N LYS A 331 -12.18 -23.51 -1.41
CA LYS A 331 -11.82 -23.42 0.01
C LYS A 331 -10.31 -23.61 0.22
N VAL A 332 -9.66 -24.52 -0.53
CA VAL A 332 -8.20 -24.66 -0.51
C VAL A 332 -7.50 -23.34 -0.83
N ILE A 333 -7.92 -22.66 -1.91
CA ILE A 333 -7.36 -21.36 -2.31
C ILE A 333 -7.61 -20.30 -1.24
N LYS A 334 -8.83 -20.21 -0.70
CA LYS A 334 -9.15 -19.25 0.36
C LYS A 334 -8.27 -19.45 1.59
N ILE A 335 -8.06 -20.69 2.03
CA ILE A 335 -7.17 -20.98 3.17
C ILE A 335 -5.71 -20.59 2.84
N SER A 336 -5.23 -20.93 1.64
CA SER A 336 -3.89 -20.51 1.19
C SER A 336 -3.74 -18.99 1.15
N GLN A 337 -4.77 -18.27 0.70
CA GLN A 337 -4.80 -16.81 0.71
C GLN A 337 -4.72 -16.26 2.12
N GLU A 338 -5.50 -16.79 3.07
CA GLU A 338 -5.49 -16.35 4.46
C GLU A 338 -4.13 -16.58 5.13
N VAL A 339 -3.51 -17.74 4.92
CA VAL A 339 -2.15 -18.02 5.39
C VAL A 339 -1.14 -17.05 4.75
N GLY A 340 -1.29 -16.79 3.45
CA GLY A 340 -0.41 -15.90 2.68
C GLY A 340 -0.55 -14.40 2.98
N ARG A 341 -1.46 -13.99 3.88
CA ARG A 341 -1.52 -12.60 4.38
C ARG A 341 -0.38 -12.26 5.34
N GLY A 342 0.24 -13.28 5.94
CA GLY A 342 1.46 -13.16 6.74
C GLY A 342 2.56 -14.09 6.22
N TYR A 343 3.66 -14.20 6.97
CA TYR A 343 4.70 -15.17 6.68
C TYR A 343 4.73 -16.24 7.77
N PHE A 344 4.28 -17.46 7.43
CA PHE A 344 4.19 -18.60 8.35
C PHE A 344 4.91 -19.82 7.75
N PRO A 345 6.26 -19.88 7.78
CA PRO A 345 7.03 -20.87 7.02
C PRO A 345 6.72 -22.32 7.37
N GLU A 346 6.41 -22.61 8.63
CA GLU A 346 6.03 -23.95 9.07
C GLU A 346 4.67 -24.37 8.48
N ILE A 347 3.65 -23.51 8.62
CA ILE A 347 2.32 -23.74 8.06
C ILE A 347 2.41 -23.88 6.54
N GLU A 348 3.05 -22.93 5.86
CA GLU A 348 3.25 -22.98 4.40
C GLU A 348 3.89 -24.30 3.97
N SER A 349 4.93 -24.75 4.67
CA SER A 349 5.62 -26.00 4.35
C SER A 349 4.70 -27.21 4.44
N GLN A 350 3.87 -27.30 5.48
CA GLN A 350 2.90 -28.39 5.62
C GLN A 350 1.82 -28.35 4.53
N LEU A 351 1.28 -27.16 4.23
CA LEU A 351 0.28 -27.01 3.18
C LEU A 351 0.85 -27.38 1.80
N ILE A 352 2.09 -26.99 1.50
CA ILE A 352 2.76 -27.32 0.24
C ILE A 352 2.97 -28.83 0.09
N GLU A 353 3.38 -29.54 1.13
CA GLU A 353 3.54 -31.00 1.04
C GLU A 353 2.20 -31.73 0.87
N LYS A 354 1.12 -31.22 1.48
CA LYS A 354 -0.25 -31.74 1.26
C LYS A 354 -0.71 -31.50 -0.18
N LEU A 355 -0.51 -30.31 -0.73
CA LEU A 355 -0.78 -30.00 -2.14
C LEU A 355 0.02 -30.92 -3.08
N LYS A 356 1.31 -31.08 -2.82
CA LYS A 356 2.21 -31.94 -3.59
C LYS A 356 1.78 -33.40 -3.55
N THR A 357 1.35 -33.89 -2.40
CA THR A 357 0.83 -35.26 -2.25
C THR A 357 -0.45 -35.44 -3.04
N ASN A 358 -1.39 -34.50 -2.95
CA ASN A 358 -2.63 -34.54 -3.71
C ASN A 358 -2.40 -34.51 -5.24
N LEU A 359 -1.38 -33.77 -5.69
CA LEU A 359 -0.99 -33.69 -7.10
C LEU A 359 -0.25 -34.94 -7.63
N LYS A 360 0.14 -35.90 -6.78
CA LYS A 360 0.71 -37.19 -7.25
C LYS A 360 -0.32 -38.07 -7.96
N ASN A 361 -1.59 -37.86 -7.66
CA ASN A 361 -2.71 -38.54 -8.31
C ASN A 361 -2.74 -38.25 -9.82
N SER A 362 -3.49 -39.08 -10.58
CA SER A 362 -3.69 -38.91 -12.01
C SER A 362 -4.04 -37.47 -12.38
N PRO A 363 -3.50 -36.92 -13.50
CA PRO A 363 -3.74 -35.54 -13.91
C PRO A 363 -5.25 -35.21 -13.96
N ASP A 364 -5.60 -34.04 -13.46
CA ASP A 364 -6.98 -33.52 -13.44
C ASP A 364 -6.88 -32.02 -13.70
N SER A 365 -7.43 -31.56 -14.82
CA SER A 365 -7.24 -30.18 -15.28
C SER A 365 -7.79 -29.15 -14.30
N THR A 366 -8.92 -29.44 -13.64
CA THR A 366 -9.57 -28.52 -12.71
C THR A 366 -8.80 -28.47 -11.40
N ARG A 367 -8.56 -29.64 -10.80
CA ARG A 367 -7.79 -29.76 -9.56
C ARG A 367 -6.40 -29.17 -9.74
N ASP A 368 -5.68 -29.55 -10.79
CA ASP A 368 -4.28 -29.13 -10.99
C ASP A 368 -4.17 -27.62 -11.17
N ALA A 369 -5.10 -27.00 -11.91
CA ALA A 369 -5.17 -25.56 -12.03
C ALA A 369 -5.43 -24.89 -10.68
N GLN A 370 -6.42 -25.34 -9.91
CA GLN A 370 -6.79 -24.74 -8.64
C GLN A 370 -5.71 -24.92 -7.55
N LEU A 371 -5.08 -26.10 -7.46
CA LEU A 371 -3.98 -26.34 -6.53
C LEU A 371 -2.73 -25.55 -6.96
N GLY A 372 -2.51 -25.40 -8.27
CA GLY A 372 -1.51 -24.47 -8.81
C GLY A 372 -1.79 -23.02 -8.38
N SER A 373 -3.06 -22.59 -8.42
CA SER A 373 -3.48 -21.27 -7.94
C SER A 373 -3.23 -21.05 -6.45
N ALA A 374 -3.53 -22.05 -5.62
CA ALA A 374 -3.34 -21.99 -4.18
C ALA A 374 -1.87 -21.67 -3.81
N THR A 375 -0.92 -22.24 -4.56
CA THR A 375 0.51 -21.97 -4.34
C THR A 375 0.97 -20.56 -4.70
N CYS A 376 0.14 -19.74 -5.37
CA CYS A 376 0.48 -18.35 -5.64
C CYS A 376 0.57 -17.50 -4.36
N TYR A 377 -0.04 -17.94 -3.25
CA TYR A 377 -0.10 -17.16 -2.02
C TYR A 377 1.06 -17.43 -1.05
N PHE A 378 1.83 -18.49 -1.28
CA PHE A 378 2.94 -18.88 -0.42
C PHE A 378 4.25 -18.21 -0.83
N LEU A 379 5.04 -17.81 0.17
CA LEU A 379 6.36 -17.22 0.00
C LEU A 379 7.48 -18.27 -0.04
N SER A 380 7.20 -19.53 0.28
CA SER A 380 8.17 -20.61 0.17
C SER A 380 8.59 -20.88 -1.29
N PRO A 381 9.90 -20.97 -1.61
CA PRO A 381 10.39 -21.34 -2.94
C PRO A 381 9.86 -22.69 -3.44
N LYS A 382 9.53 -23.62 -2.53
CA LYS A 382 8.93 -24.92 -2.87
C LYS A 382 7.58 -24.77 -3.59
N ALA A 383 6.83 -23.71 -3.29
CA ALA A 383 5.58 -23.38 -3.96
C ALA A 383 5.80 -22.96 -5.43
N LEU A 384 6.89 -22.25 -5.72
CA LEU A 384 7.29 -21.92 -7.10
C LEU A 384 7.72 -23.18 -7.87
N ASP A 385 8.45 -24.08 -7.23
CA ASP A 385 8.86 -25.35 -7.85
C ASP A 385 7.66 -26.24 -8.20
N LEU A 386 6.65 -26.29 -7.34
CA LEU A 386 5.40 -26.99 -7.62
C LEU A 386 4.73 -26.46 -8.91
N ARG A 387 4.59 -25.12 -9.04
CA ARG A 387 4.02 -24.48 -10.24
C ARG A 387 4.83 -24.77 -11.48
N ARG A 388 6.16 -24.65 -11.40
CA ARG A 388 7.07 -24.98 -12.52
C ARG A 388 6.90 -26.43 -12.97
N ASN A 389 6.75 -27.36 -12.04
CA ASN A 389 6.55 -28.77 -12.36
C ASN A 389 5.20 -29.04 -13.03
N LEU A 390 4.12 -28.37 -12.59
CA LEU A 390 2.81 -28.46 -13.26
C LEU A 390 2.87 -27.96 -14.71
N ILE A 391 3.56 -26.85 -14.95
CA ILE A 391 3.76 -26.29 -16.30
C ILE A 391 4.62 -27.23 -17.16
N ARG A 392 5.77 -27.69 -16.64
CA ARG A 392 6.68 -28.58 -17.37
C ARG A 392 6.02 -29.90 -17.78
N LYS A 393 5.17 -30.45 -16.91
CA LYS A 393 4.38 -31.66 -17.19
C LYS A 393 3.15 -31.39 -18.07
N LYS A 394 2.97 -30.16 -18.57
CA LYS A 394 1.82 -29.74 -19.38
C LYS A 394 0.45 -29.96 -18.70
N ARG A 395 0.42 -30.00 -17.36
CA ARG A 395 -0.81 -30.19 -16.57
C ARG A 395 -1.58 -28.90 -16.39
N VAL A 396 -0.87 -27.76 -16.34
CA VAL A 396 -1.46 -26.42 -16.20
C VAL A 396 -0.74 -25.45 -17.16
N PRO A 397 -1.46 -24.74 -18.04
CA PRO A 397 -0.86 -23.69 -18.87
C PRO A 397 -0.35 -22.52 -18.02
N LEU A 398 0.78 -21.91 -18.42
CA LEU A 398 1.33 -20.73 -17.74
C LEU A 398 0.32 -19.58 -17.71
N GLN A 399 -0.40 -19.35 -18.81
CA GLN A 399 -1.39 -18.28 -18.95
C GLN A 399 -2.51 -18.41 -17.91
N THR A 400 -2.91 -19.65 -17.56
CA THR A 400 -3.92 -19.89 -16.52
C THR A 400 -3.45 -19.37 -15.17
N LEU A 401 -2.18 -19.61 -14.81
CA LEU A 401 -1.63 -19.14 -13.53
C LEU A 401 -1.37 -17.62 -13.54
N LEU A 402 -0.95 -17.04 -14.67
CA LEU A 402 -0.68 -15.60 -14.77
C LEU A 402 -1.96 -14.74 -14.71
N LYS A 403 -3.14 -15.31 -15.00
CA LYS A 403 -4.44 -14.65 -14.77
C LYS A 403 -4.73 -14.40 -13.29
N ILE A 404 -4.08 -15.13 -12.38
CA ILE A 404 -4.23 -14.94 -10.94
C ILE A 404 -3.34 -13.77 -10.53
N PRO A 405 -3.91 -12.67 -10.01
CA PRO A 405 -3.16 -11.44 -9.76
C PRO A 405 -1.88 -11.67 -8.94
N ARG A 406 -1.98 -12.48 -7.87
CA ARG A 406 -0.82 -12.78 -7.01
C ARG A 406 0.29 -13.53 -7.74
N CYS A 407 -0.04 -14.50 -8.60
CA CYS A 407 0.95 -15.18 -9.43
C CYS A 407 1.56 -14.26 -10.49
N GLY A 408 0.75 -13.35 -11.05
CA GLY A 408 1.22 -12.29 -11.95
C GLY A 408 2.27 -11.40 -11.28
N LEU A 409 1.96 -10.86 -10.10
CA LEU A 409 2.89 -10.03 -9.31
C LEU A 409 4.18 -10.79 -8.95
N MET A 410 4.08 -12.05 -8.55
CA MET A 410 5.24 -12.89 -8.24
C MET A 410 5.97 -13.43 -9.47
N SER A 411 5.52 -13.12 -10.70
CA SER A 411 6.14 -13.61 -11.92
C SER A 411 7.55 -13.05 -12.10
N LEU A 412 8.38 -13.74 -12.90
CA LEU A 412 9.73 -13.24 -13.17
C LEU A 412 9.67 -11.88 -13.87
N ARG A 413 8.77 -11.73 -14.84
CA ARG A 413 8.61 -10.50 -15.61
C ARG A 413 8.25 -9.31 -14.72
N SER A 414 7.28 -9.47 -13.82
CA SER A 414 6.89 -8.40 -12.88
C SER A 414 8.00 -8.09 -11.90
N PHE A 415 8.68 -9.11 -11.36
CA PHE A 415 9.83 -8.91 -10.48
C PHE A 415 10.96 -8.13 -11.16
N GLU A 416 11.37 -8.53 -12.36
CA GLU A 416 12.48 -7.90 -13.09
C GLU A 416 12.17 -6.49 -13.56
N LYS A 417 10.94 -6.23 -14.03
CA LYS A 417 10.57 -4.93 -14.61
C LYS A 417 10.19 -3.88 -13.57
N GLU A 418 9.69 -4.31 -12.42
CA GLU A 418 9.05 -3.41 -11.46
C GLU A 418 9.65 -3.58 -10.06
N PHE A 419 9.41 -4.71 -9.39
CA PHE A 419 9.74 -4.82 -7.96
C PHE A 419 11.23 -4.75 -7.67
N ALA A 420 12.09 -5.31 -8.53
CA ALA A 420 13.51 -5.37 -8.28
C ALA A 420 14.20 -3.99 -8.24
N SER A 421 13.57 -2.93 -8.76
CA SER A 421 14.08 -1.56 -8.68
C SER A 421 13.52 -0.76 -7.50
N TRP A 422 12.55 -1.29 -6.74
CA TRP A 422 11.93 -0.53 -5.66
C TRP A 422 12.90 -0.23 -4.52
N SER A 423 12.89 1.02 -4.09
CA SER A 423 13.65 1.53 -2.95
C SER A 423 13.09 1.03 -1.61
N MET A 424 13.96 0.99 -0.60
CA MET A 424 13.61 0.71 0.79
C MET A 424 12.80 1.88 1.37
N ARG A 425 11.93 1.58 2.35
CA ARG A 425 11.03 2.54 2.98
C ARG A 425 11.25 2.62 4.49
N SER A 426 10.73 3.69 5.10
CA SER A 426 10.72 3.88 6.56
C SER A 426 12.11 3.67 7.18
N ILE A 427 13.11 4.35 6.61
CA ILE A 427 14.51 4.17 6.98
C ILE A 427 14.81 5.04 8.20
N TYR A 428 15.31 4.42 9.25
CA TYR A 428 15.66 5.09 10.50
C TYR A 428 17.10 4.77 10.90
N PHE A 429 17.86 5.83 11.17
CA PHE A 429 19.12 5.74 11.88
C PHE A 429 18.88 6.01 13.37
N PHE A 430 19.50 5.21 14.24
CA PHE A 430 19.48 5.45 15.69
C PHE A 430 20.67 4.78 16.37
N LYS A 431 20.97 5.15 17.62
CA LYS A 431 21.92 4.40 18.46
C LYS A 431 21.20 3.51 19.45
N ASN A 432 21.59 2.24 19.54
CA ASN A 432 21.14 1.32 20.57
C ASN A 432 22.34 0.91 21.42
N ARG A 433 22.29 1.21 22.73
CA ARG A 433 23.44 1.02 23.65
C ARG A 433 24.77 1.56 23.08
N GLY A 434 24.71 2.75 22.48
CA GLY A 434 25.85 3.42 21.85
C GLY A 434 26.18 2.99 20.42
N ARG A 435 25.68 1.82 19.97
CA ARG A 435 25.98 1.28 18.63
C ARG A 435 25.06 1.86 17.56
N ALA A 436 25.63 2.22 16.43
CA ALA A 436 24.88 2.74 15.30
C ALA A 436 24.04 1.64 14.63
N GLN A 437 22.73 1.88 14.52
CA GLN A 437 21.76 0.96 13.95
C GLN A 437 21.05 1.62 12.77
N LEU A 438 20.70 0.79 11.79
CA LEU A 438 19.83 1.13 10.67
C LEU A 438 18.65 0.17 10.66
N GLN A 439 17.42 0.68 10.66
CA GLN A 439 16.22 -0.14 10.52
C GLN A 439 15.31 0.40 9.42
N PHE A 440 14.75 -0.50 8.60
CA PHE A 440 13.93 -0.13 7.45
C PHE A 440 13.00 -1.27 7.01
N LEU A 441 12.09 -0.94 6.09
CA LEU A 441 11.23 -1.89 5.41
C LEU A 441 11.70 -2.11 3.96
N ASP A 442 11.83 -3.38 3.57
CA ASP A 442 12.00 -3.81 2.18
C ASP A 442 10.74 -4.60 1.73
N PRO A 443 9.79 -3.93 1.05
CA PRO A 443 8.57 -4.57 0.57
C PRO A 443 8.81 -5.69 -0.46
N VAL A 444 9.98 -5.73 -1.08
CA VAL A 444 10.32 -6.68 -2.16
C VAL A 444 10.98 -7.93 -1.60
N LEU A 445 11.59 -7.85 -0.41
CA LEU A 445 12.34 -8.95 0.20
C LEU A 445 11.55 -10.28 0.27
N PRO A 446 10.26 -10.32 0.67
CA PRO A 446 9.49 -11.55 0.65
C PRO A 446 9.39 -12.19 -0.74
N ILE A 447 9.13 -11.38 -1.77
CA ILE A 447 9.00 -11.83 -3.16
C ILE A 447 10.36 -12.27 -3.72
N SER A 448 11.41 -11.51 -3.43
CA SER A 448 12.81 -11.83 -3.80
C SER A 448 13.19 -13.22 -3.28
N GLY A 449 13.01 -13.46 -1.98
CA GLY A 449 13.28 -14.75 -1.35
C GLY A 449 12.42 -15.87 -1.91
N ALA A 450 11.12 -15.65 -2.15
CA ALA A 450 10.21 -16.64 -2.72
C ALA A 450 10.62 -17.10 -4.13
N ARG A 451 11.33 -16.24 -4.85
CA ARG A 451 11.90 -16.52 -6.17
C ARG A 451 13.30 -17.14 -6.11
N GLY A 452 13.86 -17.32 -4.92
CA GLY A 452 15.18 -17.88 -4.69
C GLY A 452 16.32 -16.87 -4.86
N PHE A 453 16.06 -15.57 -4.77
CA PHE A 453 17.10 -14.55 -4.74
C PHE A 453 17.57 -14.31 -3.30
N GLU A 454 18.88 -14.13 -3.15
CA GLU A 454 19.51 -13.58 -1.94
C GLU A 454 19.54 -12.05 -2.06
N THR A 455 19.35 -11.36 -0.95
CA THR A 455 19.33 -9.89 -0.94
C THR A 455 20.49 -9.36 -0.12
N ARG A 456 21.39 -8.62 -0.75
CA ARG A 456 22.49 -7.90 -0.11
C ARG A 456 22.16 -6.42 -0.05
N TYR A 457 22.10 -5.86 1.15
CA TYR A 457 21.99 -4.42 1.34
C TYR A 457 23.37 -3.79 1.29
N LEU A 458 23.45 -2.64 0.64
CA LEU A 458 24.64 -1.81 0.50
C LEU A 458 24.30 -0.46 1.11
N TRP A 459 25.07 -0.01 2.09
CA TRP A 459 24.85 1.29 2.73
C TRP A 459 26.12 2.13 2.66
N ARG A 460 25.93 3.44 2.49
CA ARG A 460 27.00 4.45 2.43
C ARG A 460 26.58 5.68 3.21
N ILE A 461 27.52 6.31 3.91
CA ILE A 461 27.28 7.53 4.67
C ILE A 461 28.19 8.64 4.14
N PHE A 462 27.62 9.82 3.94
CA PHE A 462 28.29 11.00 3.40
C PHE A 462 28.11 12.18 4.34
N TYR A 463 29.02 13.15 4.27
CA TYR A 463 28.69 14.51 4.69
C TYR A 463 27.62 15.08 3.75
N GLU A 464 26.68 15.86 4.30
CA GLU A 464 25.72 16.56 3.46
C GLU A 464 26.44 17.48 2.45
N GLY A 465 26.07 17.37 1.18
CA GLY A 465 26.72 18.10 0.07
C GLY A 465 28.01 17.46 -0.48
N SER A 466 28.50 16.35 0.11
CA SER A 466 29.67 15.63 -0.38
C SER A 466 29.30 14.44 -1.27
N ASN A 467 30.11 14.16 -2.29
CA ASN A 467 30.05 12.94 -3.09
C ASN A 467 31.01 11.84 -2.61
N VAL A 468 31.84 12.14 -1.61
CA VAL A 468 32.78 11.18 -1.01
C VAL A 468 32.14 10.61 0.27
N HIS A 469 31.97 9.29 0.30
CA HIS A 469 31.46 8.60 1.49
C HIS A 469 32.55 8.50 2.56
N ILE A 470 32.15 8.59 3.82
CA ILE A 470 33.02 8.47 4.99
C ILE A 470 32.93 7.09 5.66
N ALA A 471 31.88 6.33 5.34
CA ALA A 471 31.69 4.96 5.77
C ALA A 471 30.83 4.23 4.75
N GLU A 472 31.09 2.93 4.58
CA GLU A 472 30.24 2.05 3.80
C GLU A 472 30.23 0.65 4.39
N GLY A 473 29.22 -0.14 4.02
CA GLY A 473 29.10 -1.50 4.49
C GLY A 473 28.05 -2.30 3.74
N THR A 474 28.00 -3.58 4.07
CA THR A 474 27.09 -4.53 3.42
C THR A 474 26.45 -5.49 4.40
N TYR A 475 25.22 -5.89 4.14
CA TYR A 475 24.49 -6.84 4.97
C TYR A 475 23.76 -7.86 4.09
N LEU A 476 24.08 -9.15 4.25
CA LEU A 476 23.46 -10.23 3.50
C LEU A 476 22.26 -10.79 4.24
N VAL A 477 21.14 -10.92 3.54
CA VAL A 477 19.96 -11.65 4.00
C VAL A 477 19.76 -12.87 3.12
N GLU A 478 19.87 -14.03 3.76
CA GLU A 478 19.60 -15.32 3.16
C GLU A 478 18.13 -15.71 3.32
N GLY A 479 17.56 -16.29 2.26
CA GLY A 479 16.22 -16.85 2.27
C GLY A 479 15.08 -15.84 2.32
N VAL A 480 13.91 -16.33 2.74
CA VAL A 480 12.67 -15.55 2.81
C VAL A 480 12.58 -14.86 4.17
N ARG A 481 12.24 -13.57 4.16
CA ARG A 481 11.95 -12.77 5.37
C ARG A 481 10.69 -11.95 5.16
N SER A 482 10.13 -11.45 6.25
CA SER A 482 8.86 -10.70 6.30
C SER A 482 8.94 -9.27 5.74
N GLY A 483 10.15 -8.77 5.45
CA GLY A 483 10.38 -7.44 4.87
C GLY A 483 10.78 -6.34 5.85
N SER A 484 11.08 -6.65 7.12
CA SER A 484 11.68 -5.70 8.07
C SER A 484 13.11 -6.10 8.39
N ILE A 485 14.04 -5.15 8.30
CA ILE A 485 15.47 -5.39 8.44
C ILE A 485 16.05 -4.41 9.45
N LYS A 486 16.90 -4.92 10.34
CA LYS A 486 17.76 -4.14 11.24
C LYS A 486 19.21 -4.53 11.02
N ILE A 487 20.06 -3.53 10.80
CA ILE A 487 21.50 -3.68 10.55
C ILE A 487 22.26 -2.98 11.67
N ASP A 488 23.17 -3.72 12.29
CA ASP A 488 24.23 -3.16 13.14
C ASP A 488 25.35 -2.66 12.23
N LEU A 489 25.54 -1.33 12.15
CA LEU A 489 26.48 -0.72 11.22
C LEU A 489 27.93 -1.09 11.57
N GLU A 490 28.25 -1.25 12.86
CA GLU A 490 29.59 -1.62 13.31
C GLU A 490 29.97 -3.05 12.88
N LYS A 491 28.98 -3.93 12.75
CA LYS A 491 29.19 -5.32 12.30
C LYS A 491 29.21 -5.48 10.78
N SER A 492 28.69 -4.49 10.05
CA SER A 492 28.52 -4.56 8.59
C SER A 492 29.42 -3.61 7.81
N VAL A 493 30.16 -2.73 8.52
CA VAL A 493 31.08 -1.75 7.92
C VAL A 493 32.28 -2.44 7.28
N VAL A 494 32.77 -1.86 6.19
CA VAL A 494 34.09 -2.18 5.63
C VAL A 494 35.11 -1.30 6.35
N GLY A 495 36.00 -1.91 7.16
CA GLY A 495 36.98 -1.18 7.96
C GLY A 495 36.42 -0.72 9.31
N ASN A 496 36.65 0.55 9.68
CA ASN A 496 36.23 1.11 10.97
C ASN A 496 35.09 2.11 10.79
N LEU A 497 34.06 2.03 11.64
CA LEU A 497 32.95 2.97 11.63
C LEU A 497 33.24 4.18 12.54
N ASN A 498 33.64 5.30 11.94
CA ASN A 498 33.87 6.57 12.65
C ASN A 498 32.92 7.65 12.13
N LEU A 499 31.77 7.83 12.79
CA LEU A 499 30.77 8.82 12.41
C LEU A 499 30.92 10.11 13.24
N PRO A 500 31.01 11.29 12.60
CA PRO A 500 31.17 12.56 13.30
C PRO A 500 29.88 12.95 14.04
N ALA A 501 30.03 13.45 15.27
CA ALA A 501 28.93 14.04 16.02
C ALA A 501 28.69 15.51 15.61
N GLY A 502 27.43 15.96 15.68
CA GLY A 502 27.03 17.35 15.40
C GLY A 502 27.14 17.80 13.95
N LYS A 503 27.37 16.87 13.01
CA LYS A 503 27.42 17.15 11.57
C LYS A 503 26.22 16.50 10.88
N SER A 504 25.62 17.21 9.93
CA SER A 504 24.59 16.66 9.05
C SER A 504 25.19 15.60 8.12
N LEU A 505 24.60 14.42 8.13
CA LEU A 505 25.01 13.26 7.36
C LEU A 505 23.87 12.80 6.45
N VAL A 506 24.24 12.20 5.34
CA VAL A 506 23.32 11.53 4.42
C VAL A 506 23.64 10.05 4.42
N LEU A 507 22.65 9.20 4.72
CA LEU A 507 22.74 7.76 4.54
C LEU A 507 22.06 7.38 3.23
N GLU A 508 22.81 6.71 2.35
CA GLU A 508 22.31 6.07 1.13
C GLU A 508 22.19 4.57 1.38
N LEU A 509 21.04 3.99 1.04
CA LEU A 509 20.75 2.56 1.18
C LEU A 509 20.26 1.99 -0.14
N GLY A 510 20.94 0.96 -0.63
CA GLY A 510 20.56 0.18 -1.81
C GLY A 510 20.41 -1.31 -1.47
N ALA A 511 19.71 -2.04 -2.32
CA ALA A 511 19.59 -3.49 -2.27
C ALA A 511 20.06 -4.11 -3.59
N GLN A 512 20.70 -5.25 -3.47
CA GLN A 512 21.16 -6.04 -4.58
C GLN A 512 20.64 -7.46 -4.45
N ARG A 513 19.87 -7.88 -5.45
CA ARG A 513 19.15 -9.15 -5.46
C ARG A 513 19.85 -10.08 -6.45
N MET A 514 20.42 -11.17 -5.94
CA MET A 514 21.22 -12.12 -6.73
C MET A 514 20.62 -13.52 -6.66
N HIS A 515 20.42 -14.15 -7.82
CA HIS A 515 19.99 -15.55 -7.86
C HIS A 515 21.23 -16.46 -7.85
N PRO A 516 21.45 -17.28 -6.80
CA PRO A 516 22.71 -18.00 -6.59
C PRO A 516 23.02 -19.03 -7.69
N ARG A 517 21.98 -19.56 -8.35
CA ARG A 517 22.13 -20.53 -9.46
C ARG A 517 22.06 -19.96 -10.88
N GLN A 518 21.45 -18.78 -11.05
CA GLN A 518 21.22 -18.19 -12.37
C GLN A 518 22.15 -17.01 -12.63
N PHE A 519 22.86 -16.55 -11.60
CA PHE A 519 23.74 -15.38 -11.62
C PHE A 519 23.09 -14.09 -12.11
N LYS A 520 21.74 -14.06 -12.18
CA LYS A 520 20.96 -12.85 -12.43
C LYS A 520 21.07 -11.90 -11.25
N ARG A 521 21.31 -10.62 -11.54
CA ARG A 521 21.52 -9.57 -10.56
C ARG A 521 20.63 -8.38 -10.89
N PHE A 522 19.95 -7.86 -9.87
CA PHE A 522 19.14 -6.65 -9.96
C PHE A 522 19.48 -5.72 -8.80
N ASN A 523 19.58 -4.43 -9.08
CA ASN A 523 19.80 -3.42 -8.06
C ASN A 523 18.52 -2.62 -7.86
N SER A 524 18.21 -2.29 -6.62
CA SER A 524 17.18 -1.31 -6.30
C SER A 524 17.66 0.10 -6.66
N ASN A 525 16.70 1.01 -6.81
CA ASN A 525 16.98 2.43 -6.68
C ASN A 525 17.48 2.69 -5.24
N PRO A 526 18.48 3.57 -5.07
CA PRO A 526 18.94 3.95 -3.74
C PRO A 526 17.89 4.83 -3.05
N ALA A 527 17.75 4.63 -1.73
CA ALA A 527 16.99 5.52 -0.85
C ALA A 527 17.96 6.35 -0.01
N LYS A 528 17.61 7.60 0.29
CA LYS A 528 18.44 8.50 1.10
C LYS A 528 17.67 9.04 2.29
N ILE A 529 18.31 9.11 3.44
CA ILE A 529 17.84 9.88 4.60
C ILE A 529 18.92 10.84 5.07
N ARG A 530 18.51 11.96 5.66
CA ARG A 530 19.39 12.87 6.38
C ARG A 530 19.29 12.57 7.87
N PHE A 531 20.41 12.67 8.58
CA PHE A 531 20.43 12.48 10.03
C PHE A 531 21.60 13.24 10.65
N VAL A 532 21.54 13.44 11.97
CA VAL A 532 22.62 14.02 12.78
C VAL A 532 22.84 13.16 14.02
N ILE A 533 24.11 13.02 14.42
CA ILE A 533 24.48 12.37 15.68
C ILE A 533 24.67 13.46 16.73
N GLN A 534 23.64 13.72 17.53
CA GLN A 534 23.70 14.73 18.58
C GLN A 534 24.52 14.21 19.78
N PRO A 535 25.57 14.94 20.25
CA PRO A 535 26.30 14.56 21.45
C PRO A 535 25.37 14.46 22.68
N GLY A 536 25.52 13.40 23.47
CA GLY A 536 24.71 13.19 24.68
C GLY A 536 23.23 12.87 24.44
N PHE A 537 22.80 12.68 23.19
CA PHE A 537 21.40 12.38 22.85
C PHE A 537 21.05 10.89 23.08
N SER A 538 19.93 10.65 23.76
CA SER A 538 19.38 9.30 23.94
C SER A 538 18.36 9.01 22.86
N TYR A 539 18.70 8.07 21.98
CA TYR A 539 17.80 7.56 20.93
C TYR A 539 16.78 6.56 21.45
N GLU A 540 17.07 5.90 22.57
CA GLU A 540 16.15 4.94 23.17
C GLU A 540 15.06 5.69 23.94
N ALA A 541 13.81 5.37 23.64
CA ALA A 541 12.69 5.87 24.41
C ALA A 541 12.71 5.30 25.84
N ARG A 542 12.22 6.09 26.79
CA ARG A 542 12.10 5.64 28.18
C ARG A 542 11.13 4.45 28.25
N LYS A 543 11.47 3.45 29.06
CA LYS A 543 10.57 2.31 29.27
C LYS A 543 9.29 2.79 29.95
N ASN A 544 8.16 2.27 29.49
CA ASN A 544 6.83 2.56 30.05
C ASN A 544 6.36 4.02 29.91
N SER A 545 6.88 4.78 28.96
CA SER A 545 6.36 6.12 28.67
C SER A 545 4.88 6.10 28.34
N GLU A 546 4.12 6.98 28.97
CA GLU A 546 2.73 7.26 28.62
C GLU A 546 2.69 8.25 27.46
N ILE A 547 1.85 7.97 26.46
CA ILE A 547 1.62 8.88 25.33
C ILE A 547 0.35 9.66 25.62
N LYS A 548 0.47 10.98 25.60
CA LYS A 548 -0.67 11.89 25.67
C LYS A 548 -1.13 12.22 24.26
N VAL A 549 -2.43 12.24 24.03
CA VAL A 549 -2.98 12.76 22.77
C VAL A 549 -3.37 14.22 22.99
N ILE A 550 -2.97 15.08 22.07
CA ILE A 550 -3.30 16.51 22.07
C ILE A 550 -4.18 16.77 20.86
N TYR A 551 -5.45 17.13 21.08
CA TYR A 551 -6.36 17.50 20.00
C TYR A 551 -6.37 19.02 19.80
N PRO A 552 -6.60 19.51 18.57
CA PRO A 552 -6.72 20.93 18.31
C PRO A 552 -8.00 21.50 18.95
N ASP A 553 -8.04 22.82 19.13
CA ASP A 553 -9.21 23.56 19.62
C ASP A 553 -10.31 23.63 18.54
N GLY A 554 -10.87 22.48 18.18
CA GLY A 554 -11.98 22.31 17.25
C GLY A 554 -13.26 21.88 17.98
N VAL A 555 -14.44 22.29 17.47
CA VAL A 555 -15.74 21.94 18.09
C VAL A 555 -15.94 20.42 18.06
N GLU A 556 -15.49 19.75 17.01
CA GLU A 556 -15.49 18.31 16.84
C GLU A 556 -14.63 17.55 17.87
N PHE A 557 -13.54 18.15 18.35
CA PHE A 557 -12.61 17.53 19.29
C PHE A 557 -12.78 18.01 20.74
N LYS A 558 -13.65 18.99 20.99
CA LYS A 558 -13.85 19.61 22.31
C LYS A 558 -14.19 18.61 23.43
N LYS A 559 -14.80 17.47 23.11
CA LYS A 559 -15.13 16.40 24.07
C LYS A 559 -13.96 15.46 24.37
N LEU A 560 -12.88 15.51 23.60
CA LEU A 560 -11.70 14.65 23.71
C LEU A 560 -10.53 15.33 24.45
N ASN A 561 -10.58 16.66 24.61
CA ASN A 561 -9.61 17.45 25.37
C ASN A 561 -9.97 17.57 26.84
#